data_AF-A0A428P2H5-F1
#
_entry.id   AF-A0A428P2H5-F1
#
_cell.length_a   1.000
_cell.length_b   1.000
_cell.length_c   1.000
_cell.angle_alpha   90.00
_cell.angle_beta   90.00
_cell.angle_gamma   90.00
#
_symmetry.space_group_name_H-M   'P 1'
#
loop_
_entity.id
_entity.type
_entity.pdbx_description
1 polymer ?
#
loop_
_entity_poly.entity_id
_entity_poly.type
_entity_poly.pdbx_seq_one_letter_code
_entity_poly.pdbx_strand_id
1 'polypeptide(L)'
;MLFAVSLFACLLALPAGLAASSTSAALTGWPECSIKCLTTAIGNSTCSATDQACMCTNEQLQLEMNVCVKQTCTIKESLTTVNLTMTSCGAPIRDKSDEYIILSNTFAVITGLFIVQRFASKIYWKLPLGLDDWFMLITFLSGIPSSVITVHGTAANGLGRDIWTLTPTEITNFGYYFHVMAILYFAQVTLLKLSLLFFYLRIFPTVGVRRTLWATVIFNSLFGLAFVFTAVFQCQPISYFWKKWDGEHKGHCADLNAITWSNAAISIALDFWMLAVPLSQLKALNLDWKKKVGVGMMFCVGTFVTIVSILRLRAVVRFKAETENATWEFLEVSKWSTIEINVGMICACMPSLRILLVRLFPKILGTSRRYYPNYASNTGRNTNKNRSRQLGTNATTEVDTTRRPVESRGITYQRTYDVQYGDSDETQLVDMKDLDGKSAKSGVSGVSV
;
A
#
# COMPACT_ATOMS: atom_id res chain seq x y z
N MET A 1 17.46 -22.15 -16.33
CA MET A 1 17.70 -23.57 -16.68
C MET A 1 16.39 -24.31 -16.53
N LEU A 2 15.61 -24.37 -17.60
CA LEU A 2 14.52 -25.32 -17.94
C LEU A 2 13.80 -24.69 -19.14
N PHE A 3 14.48 -24.78 -20.27
CA PHE A 3 14.01 -24.44 -21.62
C PHE A 3 13.95 -25.76 -22.39
N ALA A 4 13.03 -25.83 -23.36
CA ALA A 4 12.97 -26.84 -24.42
C ALA A 4 12.57 -28.27 -24.01
N VAL A 5 11.29 -28.59 -24.17
CA VAL A 5 10.73 -29.74 -24.92
C VAL A 5 9.21 -29.48 -24.99
N SER A 6 8.67 -29.44 -26.21
CA SER A 6 7.27 -29.75 -26.60
C SER A 6 6.88 -28.99 -27.88
N LEU A 7 7.64 -29.27 -28.94
CA LEU A 7 7.23 -29.14 -30.33
C LEU A 7 7.03 -30.58 -30.83
N PHE A 8 6.06 -30.79 -31.73
CA PHE A 8 5.59 -32.07 -32.33
C PHE A 8 4.47 -32.83 -31.61
N ALA A 9 3.22 -32.49 -31.95
CA ALA A 9 2.16 -33.46 -32.30
C ALA A 9 0.82 -32.73 -32.56
N CYS A 10 0.57 -32.29 -33.79
CA CYS A 10 -0.77 -32.26 -34.41
C CYS A 10 -0.65 -31.77 -35.87
N LEU A 11 -0.06 -32.64 -36.69
CA LEU A 11 -0.39 -32.72 -38.11
C LEU A 11 -1.37 -33.91 -38.24
N LEU A 12 -2.38 -33.74 -39.10
CA LEU A 12 -3.42 -34.70 -39.53
C LEU A 12 -4.79 -34.55 -38.88
N ALA A 13 -5.57 -33.59 -39.38
CA ALA A 13 -6.93 -33.83 -39.85
C ALA A 13 -7.36 -32.68 -40.79
N LEU A 14 -7.14 -32.87 -42.10
CA LEU A 14 -7.96 -32.20 -43.11
C LEU A 14 -9.36 -32.82 -43.11
N PRO A 15 -10.39 -32.00 -43.39
CA PRO A 15 -11.30 -32.34 -44.46
C PRO A 15 -11.14 -31.30 -45.58
N ALA A 16 -10.78 -31.80 -46.75
CA ALA A 16 -10.97 -31.11 -48.02
C ALA A 16 -12.47 -31.08 -48.34
N GLY A 17 -13.02 -29.90 -48.65
CA GLY A 17 -14.40 -29.80 -49.12
C GLY A 17 -15.00 -28.40 -49.06
N LEU A 18 -14.59 -27.53 -50.00
CA LEU A 18 -15.45 -26.72 -50.88
C LEU A 18 -14.62 -25.59 -51.49
N ALA A 19 -14.32 -25.76 -52.77
CA ALA A 19 -13.88 -24.69 -53.65
C ALA A 19 -15.05 -23.74 -53.97
N ALA A 20 -14.68 -22.51 -54.31
CA ALA A 20 -15.48 -21.41 -54.84
C ALA A 20 -16.12 -20.45 -53.81
N SER A 21 -15.36 -19.42 -53.43
CA SER A 21 -15.86 -18.04 -53.42
C SER A 21 -14.69 -17.05 -53.28
N SER A 22 -14.34 -16.42 -54.41
CA SER A 22 -13.85 -15.03 -54.53
C SER A 22 -12.71 -14.55 -53.63
N THR A 23 -11.66 -13.99 -54.24
CA THR A 23 -10.69 -13.07 -53.62
C THR A 23 -11.33 -11.96 -52.77
N SER A 24 -12.63 -11.68 -52.93
CA SER A 24 -13.39 -10.76 -52.08
C SER A 24 -13.80 -11.32 -50.71
N ALA A 25 -13.79 -12.63 -50.46
CA ALA A 25 -14.22 -13.22 -49.18
C ALA A 25 -13.13 -13.19 -48.09
N ALA A 26 -11.85 -13.33 -48.46
CA ALA A 26 -10.74 -13.32 -47.51
C ALA A 26 -10.39 -11.90 -46.99
N LEU A 27 -10.75 -10.86 -47.76
CA LEU A 27 -10.47 -9.45 -47.47
C LEU A 27 -11.73 -8.64 -47.11
N THR A 28 -12.88 -9.29 -46.91
CA THR A 28 -14.09 -8.59 -46.46
C THR A 28 -13.83 -7.88 -45.14
N GLY A 29 -14.04 -6.56 -45.10
CA GLY A 29 -13.86 -5.73 -43.90
C GLY A 29 -12.46 -5.13 -43.72
N TRP A 30 -11.50 -5.44 -44.60
CA TRP A 30 -10.18 -4.81 -44.57
C TRP A 30 -10.26 -3.35 -45.06
N PRO A 31 -9.66 -2.38 -44.35
CA PRO A 31 -9.53 -1.01 -44.83
C PRO A 31 -8.74 -0.91 -46.15
N GLU A 32 -9.12 0.00 -47.05
CA GLU A 32 -8.45 0.16 -48.35
C GLU A 32 -6.94 0.45 -48.21
N CYS A 33 -6.53 1.19 -47.19
CA CYS A 33 -5.13 1.47 -46.90
C CYS A 33 -4.34 0.18 -46.59
N SER A 34 -4.95 -0.74 -45.83
CA SER A 34 -4.32 -1.99 -45.40
C SER A 34 -4.20 -2.99 -46.55
N ILE A 35 -5.16 -2.99 -47.47
CA ILE A 35 -5.11 -3.81 -48.69
C ILE A 35 -3.91 -3.38 -49.55
N LYS A 36 -3.70 -2.07 -49.73
CA LYS A 36 -2.52 -1.55 -50.46
C LYS A 36 -1.21 -2.02 -49.80
N CYS A 37 -1.11 -1.90 -48.48
CA CYS A 37 0.06 -2.38 -47.75
C CYS A 37 0.28 -3.88 -47.89
N LEU A 38 -0.78 -4.68 -47.79
CA LEU A 38 -0.74 -6.12 -47.96
C LEU A 38 -0.27 -6.51 -49.38
N THR A 39 -0.78 -5.85 -50.43
CA THR A 39 -0.37 -6.13 -51.81
C THR A 39 1.11 -5.83 -52.05
N THR A 40 1.63 -4.74 -51.49
CA THR A 40 3.05 -4.40 -51.57
C THR A 40 3.92 -5.40 -50.83
N ALA A 41 3.53 -5.77 -49.60
CA ALA A 41 4.26 -6.74 -48.79
C ALA A 41 4.26 -8.13 -49.45
N ILE A 42 3.13 -8.55 -50.01
CA ILE A 42 3.01 -9.81 -50.76
C ILE A 42 3.93 -9.82 -51.98
N GLY A 43 3.99 -8.72 -52.74
CA GLY A 43 4.86 -8.59 -53.91
C GLY A 43 6.36 -8.74 -53.59
N ASN A 44 6.77 -8.43 -52.36
CA ASN A 44 8.14 -8.64 -51.87
C ASN A 44 8.36 -10.02 -51.22
N SER A 45 7.31 -10.82 -51.07
CA SER A 45 7.34 -12.09 -50.34
C SER A 45 7.09 -13.29 -51.25
N THR A 46 7.30 -14.50 -50.72
CA THR A 46 6.93 -15.77 -51.37
C THR A 46 5.48 -16.19 -51.10
N CYS A 47 4.74 -15.44 -50.28
CA CYS A 47 3.35 -15.77 -49.92
C CYS A 47 2.35 -15.29 -50.98
N SER A 48 1.23 -15.99 -51.12
CA SER A 48 0.09 -15.55 -51.94
C SER A 48 -0.98 -14.87 -51.08
N ALA A 49 -1.78 -13.98 -51.66
CA ALA A 49 -2.90 -13.30 -50.98
C ALA A 49 -4.01 -14.26 -50.50
N THR A 50 -4.00 -15.51 -50.96
CA THR A 50 -4.93 -16.57 -50.53
C THR A 50 -4.29 -17.56 -49.56
N ASP A 51 -2.97 -17.49 -49.35
CA ASP A 51 -2.24 -18.40 -48.47
C ASP A 51 -2.16 -17.82 -47.05
N GLN A 52 -3.25 -18.04 -46.31
CA GLN A 52 -3.39 -17.60 -44.92
C GLN A 52 -2.31 -18.17 -44.00
N ALA A 53 -1.89 -19.43 -44.20
CA ALA A 53 -0.86 -20.05 -43.39
C ALA A 53 0.50 -19.36 -43.59
N CYS A 54 0.88 -19.08 -44.84
CA CYS A 54 2.10 -18.34 -45.14
C CYS A 54 2.08 -16.94 -44.52
N MET A 55 0.96 -16.21 -44.64
CA MET A 55 0.83 -14.87 -44.05
C MET A 55 0.98 -14.85 -42.51
N CYS A 56 0.48 -15.89 -41.84
CA CYS A 56 0.56 -16.00 -40.38
C CYS A 56 1.93 -16.47 -39.86
N THR A 57 2.74 -17.13 -40.69
CA THR A 57 4.05 -17.67 -40.30
C THR A 57 5.26 -16.84 -40.75
N ASN A 58 5.10 -16.01 -41.79
CA ASN A 58 6.20 -15.24 -42.35
C ASN A 58 6.44 -13.93 -41.58
N GLU A 59 7.45 -13.92 -40.71
CA GLU A 59 7.80 -12.75 -39.88
C GLU A 59 8.17 -11.50 -40.71
N GLN A 60 8.86 -11.68 -41.84
CA GLN A 60 9.29 -10.55 -42.67
C GLN A 60 8.10 -9.86 -43.35
N LEU A 61 7.14 -10.65 -43.86
CA LEU A 61 5.88 -10.12 -44.39
C LEU A 61 5.12 -9.33 -43.31
N GLN A 62 5.02 -9.88 -42.09
CA GLN A 62 4.34 -9.23 -40.98
C GLN A 62 5.01 -7.91 -40.58
N LEU A 63 6.34 -7.87 -40.55
CA LEU A 63 7.10 -6.65 -40.25
C LEU A 63 6.88 -5.57 -41.33
N GLU A 64 7.00 -5.92 -42.61
CA GLU A 64 6.78 -4.98 -43.72
C GLU A 64 5.33 -4.45 -43.72
N MET A 65 4.36 -5.33 -43.49
CA MET A 65 2.96 -4.95 -43.37
C MET A 65 2.73 -4.01 -42.18
N ASN A 66 3.25 -4.33 -40.99
CA ASN A 66 3.11 -3.49 -39.80
C ASN A 66 3.74 -2.10 -40.00
N VAL A 67 4.90 -2.01 -40.63
CA VAL A 67 5.54 -0.73 -40.95
C VAL A 67 4.69 0.09 -41.91
N CYS A 68 4.21 -0.51 -43.01
CA CYS A 68 3.39 0.18 -44.00
C CYS A 68 2.06 0.66 -43.40
N VAL A 69 1.36 -0.20 -42.65
CA VAL A 69 0.06 0.12 -42.03
C VAL A 69 0.21 1.26 -41.03
N LYS A 70 1.26 1.26 -40.19
CA LYS A 70 1.52 2.36 -39.24
C LYS A 70 1.79 3.70 -39.90
N GLN A 71 2.35 3.71 -41.11
CA GLN A 71 2.69 4.94 -41.84
C GLN A 71 1.54 5.46 -42.68
N THR A 72 0.70 4.56 -43.21
CA THR A 72 -0.26 4.89 -44.27
C THR A 72 -1.72 4.88 -43.79
N CYS A 73 -2.05 4.06 -42.80
CA CYS A 73 -3.41 3.93 -42.27
C CYS A 73 -3.63 4.81 -41.03
N THR A 74 -4.90 5.15 -40.78
CA THR A 74 -5.30 5.72 -39.48
C THR A 74 -5.15 4.68 -38.37
N ILE A 75 -5.10 5.12 -37.10
CA ILE A 75 -4.97 4.20 -35.96
C ILE A 75 -6.19 3.28 -35.83
N LYS A 76 -7.40 3.76 -36.18
CA LYS A 76 -8.62 2.94 -36.19
C LYS A 76 -8.54 1.82 -37.24
N GLU A 77 -8.05 2.15 -38.43
CA GLU A 77 -7.86 1.18 -39.51
C GLU A 77 -6.74 0.19 -39.18
N SER A 78 -5.65 0.65 -38.55
CA SER A 78 -4.56 -0.25 -38.14
C SER A 78 -5.03 -1.24 -37.08
N LEU A 79 -5.80 -0.81 -36.07
CA LEU A 79 -6.40 -1.70 -35.07
C LEU A 79 -7.36 -2.71 -35.69
N THR A 80 -8.18 -2.26 -36.66
CA THR A 80 -9.09 -3.16 -37.40
C THR A 80 -8.30 -4.21 -38.19
N THR A 81 -7.22 -3.78 -38.85
CA THR A 81 -6.32 -4.67 -39.59
C THR A 81 -5.68 -5.70 -38.67
N VAL A 82 -5.18 -5.27 -37.50
CA VAL A 82 -4.61 -6.17 -36.49
C VAL A 82 -5.67 -7.14 -35.97
N ASN A 83 -6.89 -6.69 -35.69
CA ASN A 83 -7.96 -7.56 -35.22
C ASN A 83 -8.29 -8.66 -36.23
N LEU A 84 -8.50 -8.29 -37.50
CA LEU A 84 -8.77 -9.25 -38.57
C LEU A 84 -7.60 -10.21 -38.80
N THR A 85 -6.36 -9.71 -38.78
CA THR A 85 -5.15 -10.54 -38.96
C THR A 85 -4.96 -11.51 -37.81
N MET A 86 -5.10 -11.06 -36.56
CA MET A 86 -4.91 -11.91 -35.38
C MET A 86 -6.01 -12.97 -35.28
N THR A 87 -7.25 -12.59 -35.59
CA THR A 87 -8.39 -13.51 -35.61
C THR A 87 -8.26 -14.55 -36.73
N SER A 88 -7.83 -14.14 -37.93
CA SER A 88 -7.61 -15.08 -39.03
C SER A 88 -6.46 -16.03 -38.73
N CYS A 89 -5.37 -15.57 -38.12
CA CYS A 89 -4.26 -16.41 -37.71
C CYS A 89 -4.55 -17.31 -36.50
N GLY A 90 -5.76 -17.27 -35.93
CA GLY A 90 -6.13 -18.07 -34.76
C GLY A 90 -5.34 -17.71 -33.51
N ALA A 91 -4.88 -16.46 -33.38
CA ALA A 91 -4.17 -16.00 -32.20
C ALA A 91 -5.10 -16.07 -30.97
N PRO A 92 -4.62 -16.55 -29.80
CA PRO A 92 -5.44 -16.66 -28.61
C PRO A 92 -5.83 -15.26 -28.11
N ILE A 93 -7.13 -15.03 -27.93
CA ILE A 93 -7.64 -13.81 -27.29
C ILE A 93 -7.28 -13.87 -25.80
N ARG A 94 -6.43 -12.94 -25.36
CA ARG A 94 -6.00 -12.89 -23.97
C ARG A 94 -6.92 -11.98 -23.18
N ASP A 95 -7.47 -12.52 -22.09
CA ASP A 95 -8.29 -11.77 -21.13
C ASP A 95 -7.88 -12.13 -19.71
N LYS A 96 -7.48 -11.11 -18.94
CA LYS A 96 -7.14 -11.21 -17.51
C LYS A 96 -7.90 -10.19 -16.66
N SER A 97 -8.98 -9.64 -17.20
CA SER A 97 -9.83 -8.66 -16.50
C SER A 97 -10.43 -9.27 -15.22
N ASP A 98 -10.95 -10.49 -15.30
CA ASP A 98 -11.52 -11.22 -14.16
C ASP A 98 -10.50 -11.46 -13.03
N GLU A 99 -9.28 -11.85 -13.37
CA GLU A 99 -8.20 -12.05 -12.40
C GLU A 99 -7.94 -10.77 -11.60
N TYR A 100 -7.95 -9.62 -12.29
CA TYR A 100 -7.75 -8.31 -11.65
C TYR A 100 -8.95 -7.87 -10.81
N ILE A 101 -10.18 -8.12 -11.27
CA ILE A 101 -11.40 -7.85 -10.50
C ILE A 101 -11.41 -8.65 -9.20
N ILE A 102 -11.13 -9.95 -9.27
CA ILE A 102 -11.08 -10.84 -8.11
C ILE A 102 -10.02 -10.34 -7.12
N LEU A 103 -8.82 -10.02 -7.61
CA LEU A 103 -7.73 -9.48 -6.79
C LEU A 103 -8.17 -8.18 -6.09
N SER A 104 -8.67 -7.20 -6.84
CA SER A 104 -9.07 -5.89 -6.32
C SER A 104 -10.15 -6.00 -5.23
N ASN A 105 -11.21 -6.77 -5.50
CA ASN A 105 -12.30 -6.96 -4.55
C ASN A 105 -11.86 -7.73 -3.29
N THR A 106 -11.03 -8.76 -3.44
CA THR A 106 -10.52 -9.53 -2.31
C THR A 106 -9.69 -8.66 -1.37
N PHE A 107 -8.75 -7.88 -1.92
CA PHE A 107 -7.94 -6.95 -1.12
C PHE A 107 -8.77 -5.85 -0.48
N ALA A 108 -9.78 -5.31 -1.17
CA ALA A 108 -10.67 -4.29 -0.63
C ALA A 108 -11.47 -4.81 0.58
N VAL A 109 -12.02 -6.03 0.49
CA VAL A 109 -12.76 -6.68 1.59
C VAL A 109 -11.84 -6.94 2.77
N ILE A 110 -10.67 -7.55 2.54
CA ILE A 110 -9.69 -7.80 3.60
C ILE A 110 -9.31 -6.49 4.29
N THR A 111 -8.97 -5.46 3.53
CA THR A 111 -8.60 -4.15 4.09
C THR A 111 -9.74 -3.53 4.89
N GLY A 112 -10.97 -3.63 4.39
CA GLY A 112 -12.17 -3.19 5.11
C GLY A 112 -12.31 -3.87 6.48
N LEU A 113 -12.09 -5.19 6.55
CA LEU A 113 -12.12 -5.93 7.82
C LEU A 113 -11.06 -5.44 8.81
N PHE A 114 -9.83 -5.16 8.35
CA PHE A 114 -8.76 -4.64 9.20
C PHE A 114 -9.07 -3.22 9.72
N ILE A 115 -9.72 -2.38 8.90
CA ILE A 115 -10.12 -1.04 9.32
C ILE A 115 -11.27 -1.10 10.32
N VAL A 116 -12.29 -1.92 10.05
CA VAL A 116 -13.38 -2.15 11.01
C VAL A 116 -12.81 -2.67 12.33
N GLN A 117 -11.91 -3.66 12.29
CA GLN A 117 -11.20 -4.18 13.46
C GLN A 117 -10.46 -3.07 14.22
N ARG A 118 -9.72 -2.20 13.51
CA ARG A 118 -8.98 -1.08 14.09
C ARG A 118 -9.90 -0.14 14.85
N PHE A 119 -10.98 0.33 14.22
CA PHE A 119 -11.93 1.24 14.87
C PHE A 119 -12.70 0.57 16.01
N ALA A 120 -13.19 -0.65 15.81
CA ALA A 120 -13.91 -1.41 16.83
C ALA A 120 -13.05 -1.62 18.08
N SER A 121 -11.77 -1.97 17.91
CA SER A 121 -10.84 -2.15 19.04
C SER A 121 -10.63 -0.87 19.86
N LYS A 122 -10.53 0.28 19.17
CA LYS A 122 -10.36 1.58 19.83
C LYS A 122 -11.62 2.04 20.53
N ILE A 123 -12.78 1.86 19.91
CA ILE A 123 -14.08 2.23 20.49
C ILE A 123 -14.38 1.35 21.70
N TYR A 124 -14.24 0.03 21.59
CA TYR A 124 -14.53 -0.92 22.67
C TYR A 124 -13.65 -0.67 23.90
N TRP A 125 -12.38 -0.30 23.70
CA TRP A 125 -11.44 -0.02 24.79
C TRP A 125 -11.27 1.46 25.12
N LYS A 126 -12.15 2.33 24.59
CA LYS A 126 -12.14 3.78 24.83
C LYS A 126 -10.76 4.43 24.60
N LEU A 127 -10.01 3.92 23.62
CA LEU A 127 -8.73 4.47 23.21
C LEU A 127 -8.97 5.74 22.38
N PRO A 128 -8.16 6.79 22.55
CA PRO A 128 -8.35 8.02 21.79
C PRO A 128 -8.08 7.81 20.30
N LEU A 129 -9.01 8.27 19.47
CA LEU A 129 -8.87 8.33 18.01
C LEU A 129 -7.92 9.48 17.65
N GLY A 130 -6.88 9.16 16.88
CA GLY A 130 -5.90 10.14 16.42
C GLY A 130 -6.16 10.57 14.99
N LEU A 131 -5.39 11.56 14.52
CA LEU A 131 -5.39 11.96 13.10
C LEU A 131 -5.01 10.77 12.20
N ASP A 132 -4.14 9.88 12.67
CA ASP A 132 -3.76 8.66 11.95
C ASP A 132 -4.97 7.79 11.58
N ASP A 133 -5.98 7.71 12.47
CA ASP A 133 -7.22 6.96 12.21
C ASP A 133 -8.10 7.63 11.15
N TRP A 134 -8.26 8.96 11.22
CA TRP A 134 -9.07 9.71 10.27
C TRP A 134 -8.49 9.67 8.86
N PHE A 135 -7.18 9.87 8.70
CA PHE A 135 -6.52 9.75 7.39
C PHE A 135 -6.62 8.32 6.83
N MET A 136 -6.57 7.29 7.68
CA MET A 136 -6.79 5.90 7.27
C MET A 136 -8.22 5.69 6.75
N LEU A 137 -9.23 6.22 7.47
CA LEU A 137 -10.63 6.13 7.05
C LEU A 137 -10.88 6.88 5.73
N ILE A 138 -10.33 8.08 5.57
CA ILE A 138 -10.43 8.85 4.32
C ILE A 138 -9.76 8.11 3.16
N THR A 139 -8.61 7.48 3.40
CA THR A 139 -7.91 6.65 2.39
C THR A 139 -8.80 5.48 1.95
N PHE A 140 -9.43 4.79 2.89
CA PHE A 140 -10.34 3.68 2.58
C PHE A 140 -11.61 4.12 1.85
N LEU A 141 -12.25 5.20 2.30
CA LEU A 141 -13.44 5.75 1.65
C LEU A 141 -13.15 6.21 0.22
N SER A 142 -11.97 6.80 -0.03
CA SER A 142 -11.54 7.13 -1.39
C SER A 142 -11.16 5.90 -2.23
N GLY A 143 -10.96 4.74 -1.62
CA GLY A 143 -10.79 3.44 -2.28
C GLY A 143 -12.07 2.83 -2.84
N ILE A 144 -13.24 3.17 -2.28
CA ILE A 144 -14.53 2.62 -2.74
C ILE A 144 -14.80 3.00 -4.21
N PRO A 145 -14.68 4.28 -4.63
CA PRO A 145 -14.77 4.64 -6.04
C PRO A 145 -13.76 3.90 -6.91
N SER A 146 -12.53 3.67 -6.42
CA SER A 146 -11.51 2.93 -7.18
C SER A 146 -11.91 1.48 -7.45
N SER A 147 -12.54 0.80 -6.50
CA SER A 147 -13.08 -0.57 -6.69
C SER A 147 -14.24 -0.57 -7.68
N VAL A 148 -15.17 0.38 -7.59
CA VAL A 148 -16.30 0.50 -8.53
C VAL A 148 -15.81 0.77 -9.96
N ILE A 149 -14.87 1.72 -10.11
CA ILE A 149 -14.26 2.05 -11.41
C ILE A 149 -13.47 0.86 -11.94
N THR A 150 -12.84 0.06 -11.08
CA THR A 150 -12.13 -1.15 -11.53
C THR A 150 -13.08 -2.13 -12.22
N VAL A 151 -14.24 -2.40 -11.64
CA VAL A 151 -15.21 -3.37 -12.18
C VAL A 151 -15.96 -2.80 -13.38
N HIS A 152 -16.58 -1.63 -13.23
CA HIS A 152 -17.50 -1.08 -14.23
C HIS A 152 -16.83 -0.12 -15.22
N GLY A 153 -15.66 0.41 -14.88
CA GLY A 153 -14.93 1.37 -15.68
C GLY A 153 -13.79 0.73 -16.46
N THR A 154 -12.68 0.38 -15.81
CA THR A 154 -11.48 -0.06 -16.52
C THR A 154 -11.58 -1.48 -17.05
N ALA A 155 -11.97 -2.47 -16.22
CA ALA A 155 -12.08 -3.86 -16.66
C ALA A 155 -13.17 -4.04 -17.73
N ALA A 156 -14.34 -3.44 -17.53
CA ALA A 156 -15.44 -3.47 -18.50
C ALA A 156 -15.06 -2.84 -19.86
N ASN A 157 -14.15 -1.88 -19.88
CA ASN A 157 -13.69 -1.22 -21.11
C ASN A 157 -12.32 -1.74 -21.60
N GLY A 158 -11.87 -2.91 -21.14
CA GLY A 158 -10.76 -3.64 -21.78
C GLY A 158 -9.42 -3.65 -21.04
N LEU A 159 -9.34 -3.20 -19.78
CA LEU A 159 -8.13 -3.39 -18.98
C LEU A 159 -7.82 -4.89 -18.82
N GLY A 160 -6.62 -5.31 -19.23
CA GLY A 160 -6.24 -6.72 -19.23
C GLY A 160 -6.73 -7.52 -20.43
N ARG A 161 -7.24 -6.85 -21.47
CA ARG A 161 -7.52 -7.40 -22.79
C ARG A 161 -6.64 -6.74 -23.84
N ASP A 162 -6.40 -7.45 -24.92
CA ASP A 162 -5.68 -6.94 -26.07
C ASP A 162 -6.42 -5.76 -26.73
N ILE A 163 -5.72 -4.64 -27.00
CA ILE A 163 -6.35 -3.39 -27.45
C ILE A 163 -7.08 -3.53 -28.79
N TRP A 164 -6.59 -4.39 -29.67
CA TRP A 164 -7.20 -4.67 -30.97
C TRP A 164 -8.54 -5.42 -30.87
N THR A 165 -8.86 -5.99 -29.71
CA THR A 165 -10.17 -6.64 -29.47
C THR A 165 -11.26 -5.64 -29.06
N LEU A 166 -10.90 -4.37 -28.85
CA LEU A 166 -11.76 -3.34 -28.28
C LEU A 166 -12.31 -2.41 -29.34
N THR A 167 -13.52 -1.92 -29.11
CA THR A 167 -14.14 -0.87 -29.91
C THR A 167 -13.51 0.50 -29.61
N PRO A 168 -13.53 1.45 -30.56
CA PRO A 168 -13.07 2.83 -30.33
C PRO A 168 -13.67 3.51 -29.10
N THR A 169 -14.94 3.22 -28.81
CA THR A 169 -15.65 3.74 -27.64
C THR A 169 -15.12 3.17 -26.34
N GLU A 170 -14.85 1.85 -26.30
CA GLU A 170 -14.27 1.20 -25.12
C GLU A 170 -12.86 1.73 -24.85
N ILE A 171 -12.02 1.91 -25.87
CA ILE A 171 -10.65 2.47 -25.70
C ILE A 171 -10.71 3.88 -25.09
N THR A 172 -11.65 4.70 -25.57
CA THR A 172 -11.83 6.07 -25.06
C THR A 172 -12.31 6.06 -23.60
N ASN A 173 -13.29 5.22 -23.27
CA ASN A 173 -13.79 5.06 -21.91
C ASN A 173 -12.72 4.52 -20.97
N PHE A 174 -11.95 3.53 -21.42
CA PHE A 174 -10.79 3.01 -20.69
C PHE A 174 -9.82 4.13 -20.33
N GLY A 175 -9.42 4.96 -21.31
CA GLY A 175 -8.54 6.10 -21.07
C GLY A 175 -9.12 7.09 -20.05
N TYR A 176 -10.42 7.36 -20.11
CA TYR A 176 -11.09 8.25 -19.16
C TYR A 176 -11.09 7.68 -17.73
N TYR A 177 -11.51 6.43 -17.54
CA TYR A 177 -11.51 5.80 -16.22
C TYR A 177 -10.11 5.60 -15.66
N PHE A 178 -9.13 5.27 -16.52
CA PHE A 178 -7.73 5.13 -16.14
C PHE A 178 -7.14 6.45 -15.64
N HIS A 179 -7.52 7.58 -16.26
CA HIS A 179 -7.16 8.92 -15.78
C HIS A 179 -7.67 9.19 -14.37
N VAL A 180 -8.96 8.92 -14.12
CA VAL A 180 -9.57 9.09 -12.79
C VAL A 180 -8.89 8.19 -11.75
N MET A 181 -8.59 6.94 -12.12
CA MET A 181 -7.87 6.00 -11.26
C MET A 181 -6.46 6.49 -10.90
N ALA A 182 -5.73 7.10 -11.85
CA ALA A 182 -4.41 7.66 -11.58
C ALA A 182 -4.48 8.80 -10.54
N ILE A 183 -5.48 9.68 -10.64
CA ILE A 183 -5.69 10.78 -9.67
C ILE A 183 -6.00 10.21 -8.28
N LEU A 184 -6.94 9.26 -8.18
CA LEU A 184 -7.29 8.61 -6.93
C LEU A 184 -6.09 7.90 -6.30
N TYR A 185 -5.28 7.22 -7.12
CA TYR A 185 -4.07 6.56 -6.68
C TYR A 185 -3.07 7.52 -6.01
N PHE A 186 -2.72 8.65 -6.65
CA PHE A 186 -1.78 9.62 -6.06
C PHE A 186 -2.32 10.21 -4.75
N ALA A 187 -3.63 10.47 -4.68
CA ALA A 187 -4.28 10.92 -3.46
C ALA A 187 -4.19 9.86 -2.34
N GLN A 188 -4.51 8.60 -2.66
CA GLN A 188 -4.48 7.48 -1.70
C GLN A 188 -3.08 7.22 -1.15
N VAL A 189 -2.05 7.19 -2.00
CA VAL A 189 -0.65 7.04 -1.55
C VAL A 189 -0.29 8.14 -0.56
N THR A 190 -0.65 9.38 -0.87
CA THR A 190 -0.34 10.54 -0.03
C THR A 190 -1.04 10.44 1.33
N LEU A 191 -2.34 10.15 1.33
CA LEU A 191 -3.14 10.02 2.54
C LEU A 191 -2.69 8.86 3.42
N LEU A 192 -2.32 7.73 2.81
CA LEU A 192 -1.76 6.57 3.50
C LEU A 192 -0.45 6.94 4.24
N LYS A 193 0.47 7.61 3.55
CA LYS A 193 1.73 8.07 4.16
C LYS A 193 1.51 9.09 5.27
N LEU A 194 0.53 9.98 5.12
CA LEU A 194 0.13 10.91 6.19
C LEU A 194 -0.38 10.16 7.42
N SER A 195 -1.22 9.13 7.24
CA SER A 195 -1.68 8.29 8.36
C SER A 195 -0.49 7.66 9.12
N LEU A 196 0.49 7.11 8.40
CA LEU A 196 1.71 6.55 9.02
C LEU A 196 2.55 7.61 9.75
N LEU A 197 2.73 8.79 9.17
CA LEU A 197 3.48 9.89 9.79
C LEU A 197 2.79 10.42 11.06
N PHE A 198 1.46 10.56 11.06
CA PHE A 198 0.71 10.93 12.25
C PHE A 198 0.78 9.85 13.33
N PHE A 199 0.79 8.57 12.93
CA PHE A 199 1.02 7.47 13.85
C PHE A 199 2.42 7.54 14.49
N TYR A 200 3.45 7.91 13.72
CA TYR A 200 4.81 8.13 14.26
C TYR A 200 4.88 9.31 15.22
N LEU A 201 4.21 10.43 14.90
CA LEU A 201 4.12 11.60 15.78
C LEU A 201 3.48 11.27 17.14
N ARG A 202 2.58 10.30 17.19
CA ARG A 202 1.92 9.83 18.41
C ARG A 202 2.83 8.95 19.28
N ILE A 203 3.74 8.20 18.66
CA ILE A 203 4.57 7.19 19.36
C ILE A 203 5.89 7.76 19.85
N PHE A 204 6.49 8.68 19.11
CA PHE A 204 7.79 9.26 19.46
C PHE A 204 7.61 10.65 20.08
N PRO A 205 7.78 10.80 21.41
CA PRO A 205 7.65 12.09 22.07
C PRO A 205 8.89 12.99 21.93
N THR A 206 10.02 12.46 21.43
CA THR A 206 11.30 13.19 21.33
C THR A 206 11.18 14.42 20.44
N VAL A 207 11.52 15.61 20.96
CA VAL A 207 11.34 16.91 20.28
C VAL A 207 12.04 16.96 18.92
N GLY A 208 13.29 16.48 18.85
CA GLY A 208 14.05 16.45 17.59
C GLY A 208 13.38 15.60 16.52
N VAL A 209 12.95 14.37 16.87
CA VAL A 209 12.23 13.47 15.96
C VAL A 209 10.91 14.07 15.51
N ARG A 210 10.17 14.68 16.45
CA ARG A 210 8.89 15.30 16.17
C ARG A 210 9.02 16.44 15.16
N ARG A 211 10.07 17.26 15.25
CA ARG A 211 10.37 18.31 14.25
C ARG A 211 10.63 17.71 12.87
N THR A 212 11.42 16.65 12.79
CA THR A 212 11.69 15.92 11.55
C THR A 212 10.44 15.29 10.94
N LEU A 213 9.57 14.70 11.77
CA LEU A 213 8.30 14.12 11.34
C LEU A 213 7.34 15.19 10.79
N TRP A 214 7.20 16.34 11.46
CA TRP A 214 6.39 17.45 10.93
C TRP A 214 6.94 18.00 9.62
N ALA A 215 8.26 18.13 9.47
CA ALA A 215 8.86 18.50 8.20
C ALA A 215 8.53 17.48 7.09
N THR A 216 8.54 16.18 7.43
CA THR A 216 8.18 15.10 6.49
C THR A 216 6.69 15.12 6.14
N VAL A 217 5.81 15.45 7.09
CA VAL A 217 4.36 15.64 6.85
C VAL A 217 4.12 16.76 5.86
N ILE A 218 4.76 17.91 6.04
CA ILE A 218 4.64 19.06 5.13
C ILE A 218 5.15 18.69 3.75
N PHE A 219 6.35 18.09 3.67
CA PHE A 219 6.93 17.65 2.41
C PHE A 219 6.04 16.65 1.67
N ASN A 220 5.57 15.60 2.35
CA ASN A 220 4.68 14.59 1.75
C ASN A 220 3.35 15.20 1.29
N SER A 221 2.81 16.16 2.02
CA SER A 221 1.56 16.86 1.64
C SER A 221 1.75 17.70 0.38
N LEU A 222 2.82 18.51 0.33
CA LEU A 222 3.12 19.35 -0.84
C LEU A 222 3.46 18.50 -2.07
N PHE A 223 4.28 17.48 -1.90
CA PHE A 223 4.63 16.53 -2.95
C PHE A 223 3.39 15.81 -3.49
N GLY A 224 2.57 15.23 -2.62
CA GLY A 224 1.35 14.53 -3.02
C GLY A 224 0.36 15.44 -3.73
N LEU A 225 0.17 16.66 -3.24
CA LEU A 225 -0.69 17.65 -3.88
C LEU A 225 -0.18 18.04 -5.27
N ALA A 226 1.13 18.25 -5.43
CA ALA A 226 1.73 18.55 -6.73
C ALA A 226 1.51 17.42 -7.75
N PHE A 227 1.64 16.16 -7.34
CA PHE A 227 1.39 15.01 -8.23
C PHE A 227 -0.09 14.80 -8.54
N VAL A 228 -1.00 15.08 -7.60
CA VAL A 228 -2.45 15.08 -7.88
C VAL A 228 -2.78 16.14 -8.94
N PHE A 229 -2.28 17.37 -8.78
CA PHE A 229 -2.47 18.42 -9.80
C PHE A 229 -1.83 18.06 -11.13
N THR A 230 -0.62 17.49 -11.11
CA THR A 230 0.05 17.02 -12.32
C THR A 230 -0.78 15.94 -13.01
N ALA A 231 -1.34 14.99 -12.27
CA ALA A 231 -2.20 13.94 -12.83
C ALA A 231 -3.48 14.49 -13.46
N VAL A 232 -4.12 15.48 -12.82
CA VAL A 232 -5.33 16.14 -13.35
C VAL A 232 -5.00 16.93 -14.62
N PHE A 233 -3.92 17.70 -14.61
CA PHE A 233 -3.56 18.64 -15.68
C PHE A 233 -2.44 18.13 -16.60
N GLN A 234 -2.20 16.82 -16.64
CA GLN A 234 -1.11 16.23 -17.44
C GLN A 234 -1.26 16.45 -18.95
N CYS A 235 -2.47 16.73 -19.44
CA CYS A 235 -2.73 17.02 -20.84
C CYS A 235 -3.51 18.33 -21.02
N GLN A 236 -3.22 19.03 -22.10
CA GLN A 236 -3.94 20.23 -22.53
C GLN A 236 -4.50 20.04 -23.94
N PRO A 237 -5.84 20.06 -24.12
CA PRO A 237 -6.89 20.04 -23.07
C PRO A 237 -6.91 18.72 -22.27
N ILE A 238 -7.51 18.70 -21.08
CA ILE A 238 -7.58 17.49 -20.23
C ILE A 238 -8.19 16.30 -20.99
N SER A 239 -9.20 16.57 -21.81
CA SER A 239 -9.85 15.55 -22.66
C SER A 239 -8.94 14.89 -23.66
N TYR A 240 -7.79 15.49 -23.95
CA TYR A 240 -6.80 14.90 -24.84
C TYR A 240 -6.21 13.62 -24.25
N PHE A 241 -6.17 13.44 -22.92
CA PHE A 241 -5.62 12.21 -22.32
C PHE A 241 -6.29 10.94 -22.81
N TRP A 242 -7.62 10.94 -22.91
CA TRP A 242 -8.42 9.78 -23.34
C TRP A 242 -8.81 9.81 -24.82
N LYS A 243 -8.47 10.89 -25.53
CA LYS A 243 -8.71 11.03 -26.98
C LYS A 243 -7.45 10.88 -27.82
N LYS A 244 -6.24 11.03 -27.23
CA LYS A 244 -4.97 10.96 -27.97
C LYS A 244 -4.72 9.64 -28.70
N TRP A 245 -5.41 8.56 -28.31
CA TRP A 245 -5.17 7.22 -28.85
C TRP A 245 -5.52 7.12 -30.34
N ASP A 246 -6.47 7.92 -30.83
CA ASP A 246 -6.92 7.87 -32.23
C ASP A 246 -6.04 8.70 -33.20
N GLY A 247 -5.19 9.58 -32.67
CA GLY A 247 -4.33 10.46 -33.46
C GLY A 247 -5.08 11.56 -34.24
N GLU A 248 -6.40 11.68 -34.09
CA GLU A 248 -7.23 12.66 -34.79
C GLU A 248 -7.33 13.98 -34.02
N HIS A 249 -7.14 13.91 -32.71
CA HIS A 249 -7.23 15.06 -31.82
C HIS A 249 -5.88 15.78 -31.68
N LYS A 250 -5.92 17.10 -31.54
CA LYS A 250 -4.72 17.92 -31.28
C LYS A 250 -4.65 18.26 -29.79
N GLY A 251 -3.47 18.10 -29.22
CA GLY A 251 -3.16 18.48 -27.85
C GLY A 251 -1.73 18.09 -27.50
N HIS A 252 -1.31 18.49 -26.30
CA HIS A 252 -0.03 18.09 -25.76
C HIS A 252 -0.22 17.47 -24.38
N CYS A 253 0.55 16.42 -24.09
CA CYS A 253 0.60 15.77 -22.78
C CYS A 253 2.04 15.79 -22.28
N ALA A 254 2.18 15.97 -20.98
CA ALA A 254 3.45 15.72 -20.30
C ALA A 254 3.85 14.24 -20.44
N ASP A 255 5.16 13.99 -20.39
CA ASP A 255 5.70 12.64 -20.51
C ASP A 255 5.25 11.78 -19.32
N LEU A 256 4.43 10.76 -19.63
CA LEU A 256 3.88 9.82 -18.66
C LEU A 256 4.99 9.05 -17.93
N ASN A 257 6.07 8.69 -18.63
CA ASN A 257 7.18 7.97 -18.04
C ASN A 257 7.93 8.88 -17.06
N ALA A 258 8.17 10.14 -17.44
CA ALA A 258 8.81 11.12 -16.57
C ALA A 258 8.00 11.35 -15.28
N ILE A 259 6.67 11.53 -15.39
CA ILE A 259 5.79 11.68 -14.24
C ILE A 259 5.82 10.42 -13.35
N THR A 260 5.67 9.25 -13.95
CA THR A 260 5.55 8.00 -13.18
C THR A 260 6.87 7.62 -12.50
N TRP A 261 8.00 7.75 -13.20
CA TRP A 261 9.33 7.44 -12.66
C TRP A 261 9.76 8.42 -11.57
N SER A 262 9.51 9.73 -11.76
CA SER A 262 9.82 10.73 -10.73
C SER A 262 8.99 10.49 -9.47
N ASN A 263 7.68 10.24 -9.61
CA ASN A 263 6.84 9.92 -8.47
C ASN A 263 7.33 8.65 -7.76
N ALA A 264 7.59 7.57 -8.50
CA ALA A 264 8.01 6.30 -7.91
C ALA A 264 9.35 6.43 -7.17
N ALA A 265 10.34 7.12 -7.76
CA ALA A 265 11.64 7.35 -7.12
C ALA A 265 11.51 8.13 -5.80
N ILE A 266 10.77 9.25 -5.81
CA ILE A 266 10.58 10.07 -4.61
C ILE A 266 9.73 9.34 -3.57
N SER A 267 8.71 8.59 -4.01
CA SER A 267 7.87 7.79 -3.12
C SER A 267 8.71 6.74 -2.38
N ILE A 268 9.57 6.00 -3.10
CA ILE A 268 10.47 5.00 -2.49
C ILE A 268 11.48 5.66 -1.55
N ALA A 269 12.06 6.80 -1.94
CA ALA A 269 12.97 7.55 -1.08
C ALA A 269 12.29 7.98 0.24
N LEU A 270 11.03 8.44 0.16
CA LEU A 270 10.23 8.74 1.34
C LEU A 270 9.95 7.51 2.20
N ASP A 271 9.72 6.35 1.61
CA ASP A 271 9.48 5.12 2.37
C ASP A 271 10.74 4.69 3.14
N PHE A 272 11.92 4.77 2.51
CA PHE A 272 13.21 4.55 3.20
C PHE A 272 13.46 5.57 4.30
N TRP A 273 13.15 6.85 4.05
CA TRP A 273 13.26 7.89 5.06
C TRP A 273 12.36 7.63 6.26
N MET A 274 11.09 7.29 6.01
CA MET A 274 10.13 6.93 7.06
C MET A 274 10.55 5.69 7.84
N LEU A 275 11.26 4.74 7.21
CA LEU A 275 11.88 3.60 7.88
C LEU A 275 13.09 3.98 8.74
N ALA A 276 13.91 4.94 8.29
CA ALA A 276 15.12 5.36 8.98
C ALA A 276 14.82 6.09 10.30
N VAL A 277 13.75 6.90 10.34
CA VAL A 277 13.34 7.67 11.52
C VAL A 277 13.20 6.81 12.79
N PRO A 278 12.37 5.75 12.85
CA PRO A 278 12.23 4.92 14.04
C PRO A 278 13.51 4.12 14.37
N LEU A 279 14.28 3.70 13.37
CA LEU A 279 15.55 2.98 13.57
C LEU A 279 16.62 3.85 14.25
N SER A 280 16.65 5.14 13.93
CA SER A 280 17.58 6.08 14.57
C SER A 280 17.35 6.16 16.08
N GLN A 281 16.09 6.03 16.53
CA GLN A 281 15.73 6.08 17.94
C GLN A 281 16.07 4.78 18.68
N LEU A 282 16.08 3.63 18.00
CA LEU A 282 16.46 2.35 18.60
C LEU A 282 17.93 2.29 19.01
N LYS A 283 18.82 2.96 18.26
CA LYS A 283 20.26 2.97 18.57
C LYS A 283 20.58 3.77 19.84
N ALA A 284 19.72 4.70 20.23
CA ALA A 284 20.02 5.70 21.25
C ALA A 284 19.43 5.39 22.64
N LEU A 285 18.69 4.28 22.83
CA LEU A 285 17.85 4.17 24.03
C LEU A 285 17.65 2.73 24.54
N ASN A 286 17.95 2.50 25.83
CA ASN A 286 17.55 1.33 26.63
C ASN A 286 16.01 1.29 26.76
N LEU A 287 15.33 1.01 25.66
CA LEU A 287 13.87 0.99 25.59
C LEU A 287 13.30 -0.25 26.26
N ASP A 288 12.30 -0.04 27.12
CA ASP A 288 11.46 -1.11 27.65
C ASP A 288 10.95 -2.02 26.54
N TRP A 289 10.89 -3.32 26.82
CA TRP A 289 10.53 -4.37 25.85
C TRP A 289 9.25 -4.05 25.05
N LYS A 290 8.26 -3.39 25.68
CA LYS A 290 7.01 -2.97 25.03
C LYS A 290 7.23 -1.96 23.89
N LYS A 291 8.14 -0.99 24.05
CA LYS A 291 8.50 0.00 23.02
C LYS A 291 9.33 -0.66 21.92
N LYS A 292 10.24 -1.57 22.28
CA LYS A 292 11.05 -2.35 21.33
C LYS A 292 10.20 -3.16 20.35
N VAL A 293 9.14 -3.80 20.84
CA VAL A 293 8.20 -4.54 19.97
C VAL A 293 7.37 -3.60 19.08
N GLY A 294 6.94 -2.45 19.59
CA GLY A 294 6.24 -1.44 18.79
C GLY A 294 7.06 -0.96 17.60
N VAL A 295 8.35 -0.65 17.83
CA VAL A 295 9.27 -0.27 16.77
C VAL A 295 9.57 -1.43 15.82
N GLY A 296 9.70 -2.66 16.33
CA GLY A 296 9.87 -3.85 15.50
C GLY A 296 8.75 -4.04 14.49
N MET A 297 7.49 -3.90 14.91
CA MET A 297 6.35 -3.97 14.00
C MET A 297 6.34 -2.85 12.96
N MET A 298 6.68 -1.61 13.36
CA MET A 298 6.79 -0.49 12.42
C MET A 298 7.85 -0.75 11.35
N PHE A 299 8.98 -1.33 11.75
CA PHE A 299 10.04 -1.68 10.83
C PHE A 299 9.60 -2.76 9.83
N CYS A 300 8.91 -3.81 10.31
CA CYS A 300 8.34 -4.84 9.43
C CYS A 300 7.33 -4.22 8.44
N VAL A 301 6.44 -3.37 8.93
CA VAL A 301 5.44 -2.66 8.11
C VAL A 301 6.09 -1.80 7.04
N GLY A 302 7.02 -0.92 7.41
CA GLY A 302 7.66 -0.06 6.43
C GLY A 302 8.52 -0.84 5.43
N THR A 303 9.17 -1.93 5.86
CA THR A 303 9.97 -2.78 4.97
C THR A 303 9.09 -3.51 3.97
N PHE A 304 7.90 -3.95 4.40
CA PHE A 304 6.95 -4.56 3.48
C PHE A 304 6.46 -3.55 2.44
N VAL A 305 6.07 -2.34 2.87
CA VAL A 305 5.62 -1.28 1.97
C VAL A 305 6.71 -0.89 0.97
N THR A 306 7.97 -0.72 1.41
CA THR A 306 9.08 -0.42 0.48
C THR A 306 9.28 -1.51 -0.57
N ILE A 307 9.19 -2.79 -0.19
CA ILE A 307 9.32 -3.90 -1.14
C ILE A 307 8.22 -3.83 -2.20
N VAL A 308 6.97 -3.58 -1.79
CA VAL A 308 5.86 -3.43 -2.75
C VAL A 308 6.06 -2.21 -3.66
N SER A 309 6.51 -1.08 -3.13
CA SER A 309 6.85 0.12 -3.93
C SER A 309 7.93 -0.18 -4.99
N ILE A 310 8.95 -0.99 -4.65
CA ILE A 310 10.01 -1.41 -5.58
C ILE A 310 9.47 -2.35 -6.66
N LEU A 311 8.62 -3.31 -6.30
CA LEU A 311 8.00 -4.24 -7.26
C LEU A 311 7.11 -3.49 -8.26
N ARG A 312 6.38 -2.47 -7.79
CA ARG A 312 5.63 -1.57 -8.67
C ARG A 312 6.54 -0.79 -9.61
N LEU A 313 7.64 -0.21 -9.12
CA LEU A 313 8.61 0.47 -9.98
C LEU A 313 9.14 -0.46 -11.07
N ARG A 314 9.42 -1.72 -10.74
CA ARG A 314 9.84 -2.73 -11.74
C ARG A 314 8.78 -2.94 -12.82
N ALA A 315 7.51 -3.04 -12.45
CA ALA A 315 6.41 -3.17 -13.41
C ALA A 315 6.32 -1.93 -14.33
N VAL A 316 6.42 -0.73 -13.75
CA VAL A 316 6.42 0.54 -14.50
C VAL A 316 7.65 0.68 -15.41
N VAL A 317 8.83 0.25 -14.99
CA VAL A 317 10.05 0.32 -15.81
C VAL A 317 10.06 -0.71 -16.94
N ARG A 318 9.39 -1.85 -16.75
CA ARG A 318 9.18 -2.83 -17.82
C ARG A 318 8.21 -2.31 -18.88
N PHE A 319 7.30 -1.43 -18.50
CA PHE A 319 6.45 -0.71 -19.43
C PHE A 319 7.26 0.37 -20.18
N LYS A 320 7.34 0.23 -21.50
CA LYS A 320 7.69 1.34 -22.39
C LYS A 320 6.39 1.91 -22.95
N ALA A 321 6.22 3.23 -22.87
CA ALA A 321 5.07 3.95 -23.43
C ALA A 321 4.86 3.75 -24.94
N GLU A 322 5.81 3.10 -25.63
CA GLU A 322 5.78 2.77 -27.06
C GLU A 322 5.19 1.36 -27.35
N THR A 323 4.67 0.66 -26.35
CA THR A 323 4.08 -0.67 -26.54
C THR A 323 2.76 -0.60 -27.31
N GLU A 324 2.60 -1.46 -28.31
CA GLU A 324 1.41 -1.49 -29.20
C GLU A 324 0.13 -1.90 -28.47
N ASN A 325 0.23 -2.62 -27.35
CA ASN A 325 -0.91 -3.16 -26.58
C ASN A 325 -1.01 -2.52 -25.18
N ALA A 326 -1.29 -1.22 -25.13
CA ALA A 326 -1.35 -0.47 -23.88
C ALA A 326 -2.32 -1.05 -22.83
N THR A 327 -3.52 -1.47 -23.23
CA THR A 327 -4.58 -1.99 -22.33
C THR A 327 -4.18 -3.29 -21.63
N TRP A 328 -3.34 -4.11 -22.27
CA TRP A 328 -2.79 -5.34 -21.70
C TRP A 328 -1.68 -5.04 -20.70
N GLU A 329 -0.73 -4.17 -21.07
CA GLU A 329 0.45 -3.88 -20.25
C GLU A 329 0.10 -3.06 -18.99
N PHE A 330 -0.91 -2.18 -19.06
CA PHE A 330 -1.37 -1.40 -17.89
C PHE A 330 -2.04 -2.26 -16.80
N LEU A 331 -2.38 -3.52 -17.10
CA LEU A 331 -2.92 -4.46 -16.11
C LEU A 331 -1.95 -4.68 -14.96
N GLU A 332 -0.67 -4.94 -15.25
CA GLU A 332 0.34 -5.21 -14.24
C GLU A 332 0.57 -3.99 -13.35
N VAL A 333 0.63 -2.79 -13.94
CA VAL A 333 0.74 -1.53 -13.17
C VAL A 333 -0.46 -1.36 -12.24
N SER A 334 -1.67 -1.66 -12.72
CA SER A 334 -2.92 -1.55 -11.94
C SER A 334 -2.97 -2.58 -10.79
N LYS A 335 -2.52 -3.82 -11.03
CA LYS A 335 -2.37 -4.87 -10.01
C LYS A 335 -1.45 -4.41 -8.89
N TRP A 336 -0.24 -3.98 -9.22
CA TRP A 336 0.75 -3.55 -8.22
C TRP A 336 0.31 -2.29 -7.45
N SER A 337 -0.31 -1.32 -8.12
CA SER A 337 -0.91 -0.15 -7.45
C SER A 337 -2.01 -0.54 -6.46
N THR A 338 -2.87 -1.49 -6.81
CA THR A 338 -3.92 -1.99 -5.92
C THR A 338 -3.34 -2.71 -4.71
N ILE A 339 -2.33 -3.55 -4.91
CA ILE A 339 -1.63 -4.26 -3.83
C ILE A 339 -0.93 -3.25 -2.90
N GLU A 340 -0.25 -2.25 -3.44
CA GLU A 340 0.46 -1.21 -2.68
C GLU A 340 -0.46 -0.48 -1.70
N ILE A 341 -1.60 0.02 -2.18
CA ILE A 341 -2.54 0.77 -1.35
C ILE A 341 -3.19 -0.12 -0.28
N ASN A 342 -3.71 -1.29 -0.69
CA ASN A 342 -4.41 -2.19 0.23
C ASN A 342 -3.46 -2.76 1.29
N VAL A 343 -2.30 -3.27 0.89
CA VAL A 343 -1.36 -3.81 1.87
C VAL A 343 -0.78 -2.70 2.74
N GLY A 344 -0.53 -1.51 2.18
CA GLY A 344 -0.16 -0.34 2.97
C GLY A 344 -1.17 -0.03 4.10
N MET A 345 -2.47 -0.05 3.78
CA MET A 345 -3.53 0.13 4.78
C MET A 345 -3.58 -1.01 5.82
N ILE A 346 -3.48 -2.27 5.39
CA ILE A 346 -3.43 -3.45 6.28
C ILE A 346 -2.25 -3.32 7.24
N CYS A 347 -1.07 -2.99 6.72
CA CYS A 347 0.15 -2.79 7.50
C CYS A 347 -0.01 -1.64 8.51
N ALA A 348 -0.63 -0.52 8.10
CA ALA A 348 -0.93 0.57 9.02
C ALA A 348 -1.91 0.18 10.14
N CYS A 349 -2.75 -0.84 9.93
CA CYS A 349 -3.68 -1.36 10.93
C CYS A 349 -3.03 -2.37 11.91
N MET A 350 -1.89 -2.98 11.56
CA MET A 350 -1.20 -4.00 12.40
C MET A 350 -0.92 -3.57 13.84
N PRO A 351 -0.50 -2.31 14.15
CA PRO A 351 -0.26 -1.91 15.53
C PRO A 351 -1.51 -2.01 16.41
N SER A 352 -2.68 -1.69 15.85
CA SER A 352 -3.96 -1.81 16.55
C SER A 352 -4.39 -3.27 16.69
N LEU A 353 -4.12 -4.10 15.68
CA LEU A 353 -4.36 -5.54 15.75
C LEU A 353 -3.56 -6.21 16.87
N ARG A 354 -2.28 -5.84 17.06
CA ARG A 354 -1.49 -6.37 18.18
C ARG A 354 -2.13 -6.01 19.52
N ILE A 355 -2.56 -4.76 19.69
CA ILE A 355 -3.20 -4.31 20.93
C ILE A 355 -4.42 -5.19 21.21
N LEU A 356 -5.25 -5.47 20.21
CA LEU A 356 -6.37 -6.42 20.30
C LEU A 356 -5.91 -7.82 20.72
N LEU A 357 -4.94 -8.41 20.02
CA LEU A 357 -4.46 -9.78 20.29
C LEU A 357 -3.90 -9.93 21.70
N VAL A 358 -3.17 -8.93 22.20
CA VAL A 358 -2.57 -8.99 23.55
C VAL A 358 -3.63 -8.99 24.64
N ARG A 359 -4.73 -8.22 24.54
CA ARG A 359 -5.77 -8.26 25.60
C ARG A 359 -6.86 -9.31 25.38
N LEU A 360 -7.08 -9.79 24.15
CA LEU A 360 -8.04 -10.88 23.89
C LEU A 360 -7.44 -12.26 24.22
N PHE A 361 -6.14 -12.44 23.98
CA PHE A 361 -5.43 -13.69 24.24
C PHE A 361 -4.19 -13.49 25.13
N PRO A 362 -4.37 -13.06 26.40
CA PRO A 362 -3.25 -12.84 27.32
C PRO A 362 -2.43 -14.13 27.53
N LYS A 363 -3.05 -15.31 27.36
CA LYS A 363 -2.39 -16.62 27.51
C LYS A 363 -1.60 -17.10 26.28
N ILE A 364 -1.84 -16.56 25.08
CA ILE A 364 -1.15 -16.99 23.84
C ILE A 364 0.11 -16.14 23.56
N LEU A 365 0.11 -14.87 23.97
CA LEU A 365 1.29 -13.97 23.87
C LEU A 365 2.02 -13.74 25.21
N GLY A 366 1.50 -14.28 26.31
CA GLY A 366 2.06 -14.14 27.66
C GLY A 366 3.17 -15.14 27.97
N THR A 367 4.28 -15.12 27.24
CA THR A 367 5.53 -15.77 27.69
C THR A 367 6.57 -14.71 28.01
N SER A 368 6.38 -14.05 29.14
CA SER A 368 7.45 -13.37 29.86
C SER A 368 7.13 -13.46 31.36
N ARG A 369 7.09 -14.69 31.87
CA ARG A 369 7.21 -14.96 33.30
C ARG A 369 8.58 -14.40 33.69
N ARG A 370 8.61 -13.18 34.25
CA ARG A 370 9.84 -12.58 34.79
C ARG A 370 10.36 -13.55 35.84
N TYR A 371 11.46 -14.23 35.51
CA TYR A 371 12.26 -14.98 36.46
C TYR A 371 12.79 -13.98 37.49
N TYR A 372 12.10 -13.85 38.62
CA TYR A 372 12.72 -13.28 39.81
C TYR A 372 13.76 -14.30 40.25
N PRO A 373 15.07 -13.96 40.27
CA PRO A 373 16.02 -14.80 40.96
C PRO A 373 15.65 -14.73 42.44
N ASN A 374 15.22 -15.86 43.00
CA ASN A 374 15.14 -16.02 44.44
C ASN A 374 16.56 -15.87 44.99
N TYR A 375 16.89 -14.68 45.48
CA TYR A 375 18.03 -14.48 46.36
C TYR A 375 17.66 -15.15 47.69
N ALA A 376 17.83 -16.46 47.75
CA ALA A 376 17.86 -17.19 49.02
C ALA A 376 19.18 -16.81 49.71
N SER A 377 19.15 -15.71 50.47
CA SER A 377 20.23 -15.36 51.38
C SER A 377 20.24 -16.36 52.52
N ASN A 378 21.08 -17.39 52.36
CA ASN A 378 21.47 -18.29 53.41
C ASN A 378 22.20 -17.49 54.49
N THR A 379 21.51 -17.10 55.56
CA THR A 379 22.12 -16.60 56.79
C THR A 379 21.51 -17.34 57.96
N GLY A 380 22.28 -18.28 58.48
CA GLY A 380 21.93 -18.96 59.71
C GLY A 380 21.95 -17.97 60.88
N ARG A 381 20.92 -18.00 61.73
CA ARG A 381 21.11 -17.88 63.18
C ARG A 381 19.87 -18.31 63.97
N ASN A 382 20.14 -19.23 64.88
CA ASN A 382 19.39 -19.58 66.09
C ASN A 382 18.69 -18.38 66.75
N THR A 383 17.41 -18.53 67.13
CA THR A 383 16.88 -18.48 68.52
C THR A 383 15.36 -18.27 68.58
N ASN A 384 14.74 -19.01 69.51
CA ASN A 384 13.39 -18.88 70.05
C ASN A 384 12.86 -17.43 70.17
N LYS A 385 11.62 -17.19 69.71
CA LYS A 385 10.51 -16.77 70.58
C LYS A 385 9.17 -16.68 69.85
N ASN A 386 8.18 -17.33 70.44
CA ASN A 386 6.75 -17.11 70.24
C ASN A 386 6.37 -15.63 70.18
N ARG A 387 5.71 -15.22 69.10
CA ARG A 387 4.55 -14.31 69.13
C ARG A 387 3.87 -14.26 67.77
N SER A 388 2.65 -14.78 67.72
CA SER A 388 1.68 -14.57 66.65
C SER A 388 1.40 -13.07 66.48
N ARG A 389 1.69 -12.53 65.30
CA ARG A 389 1.09 -11.28 64.82
C ARG A 389 0.66 -11.43 63.36
N GLN A 390 -0.58 -11.02 63.13
CA GLN A 390 -1.29 -11.01 61.86
C GLN A 390 -0.49 -10.31 60.76
N LEU A 391 -0.57 -10.91 59.58
CA LEU A 391 -0.01 -10.48 58.32
C LEU A 391 -0.78 -9.25 57.79
N GLY A 392 -0.15 -8.08 57.85
CA GLY A 392 -0.55 -6.88 57.11
C GLY A 392 0.65 -6.44 56.29
N THR A 393 0.61 -6.67 54.98
CA THR A 393 1.72 -6.44 54.05
C THR A 393 1.75 -4.97 53.62
N ASN A 394 2.26 -4.09 54.48
CA ASN A 394 2.62 -2.72 54.09
C ASN A 394 4.14 -2.64 53.99
N ALA A 395 4.67 -2.66 52.77
CA ALA A 395 6.08 -2.39 52.50
C ALA A 395 6.29 -0.87 52.47
N THR A 396 6.69 -0.28 53.59
CA THR A 396 7.18 1.11 53.64
C THR A 396 8.66 1.13 53.27
N THR A 397 9.00 1.75 52.14
CA THR A 397 10.39 2.02 51.75
C THR A 397 10.87 3.26 52.50
N GLU A 398 11.74 3.09 53.51
CA GLU A 398 12.46 4.21 54.15
C GLU A 398 13.52 4.74 53.17
N VAL A 399 13.40 6.01 52.78
CA VAL A 399 14.45 6.73 52.04
C VAL A 399 15.33 7.44 53.05
N ASP A 400 16.52 6.88 53.28
CA ASP A 400 17.57 7.48 54.09
C ASP A 400 17.99 8.84 53.49
N THR A 401 17.61 9.93 54.15
CA THR A 401 17.93 11.28 53.72
C THR A 401 19.09 11.80 54.58
N THR A 402 20.31 11.62 54.09
CA THR A 402 21.50 12.26 54.68
C THR A 402 21.39 13.79 54.52
N ARG A 403 20.92 14.45 55.57
CA ARG A 403 20.78 15.92 55.66
C ARG A 403 22.15 16.59 55.75
N ARG A 404 22.46 17.47 54.78
CA ARG A 404 23.26 18.68 55.03
C ARG A 404 22.29 19.84 55.28
N PRO A 405 22.48 20.69 56.31
CA PRO A 405 21.59 21.81 56.56
C PRO A 405 21.93 22.93 55.56
N VAL A 406 21.06 23.17 54.59
CA VAL A 406 21.05 24.43 53.83
C VAL A 406 19.88 25.24 54.35
N GLU A 407 20.22 26.33 55.03
CA GLU A 407 19.29 27.35 55.49
C GLU A 407 18.77 28.11 54.26
N SER A 408 17.49 27.91 53.92
CA SER A 408 16.79 28.83 53.02
C SER A 408 15.33 28.93 53.45
N ARG A 409 14.90 30.16 53.74
CA ARG A 409 13.50 30.51 53.98
C ARG A 409 12.71 30.26 52.69
N GLY A 410 12.10 29.09 52.58
CA GLY A 410 11.22 28.71 51.49
C GLY A 410 10.21 27.65 51.94
N ILE A 411 8.97 27.74 51.48
CA ILE A 411 7.95 26.73 51.74
C ILE A 411 8.35 25.45 51.01
N THR A 412 8.63 24.38 51.74
CA THR A 412 8.92 23.06 51.17
C THR A 412 7.62 22.26 51.12
N TYR A 413 7.20 21.83 49.93
CA TYR A 413 6.06 20.93 49.76
C TYR A 413 6.59 19.54 49.39
N GLN A 414 6.17 18.53 50.15
CA GLN A 414 6.54 17.14 49.94
C GLN A 414 5.30 16.39 49.47
N ARG A 415 5.34 15.80 48.26
CA ARG A 415 4.24 15.01 47.68
C ARG A 415 4.64 13.55 47.62
N THR A 416 3.81 12.69 48.19
CA THR A 416 3.97 11.23 48.15
C THR A 416 2.92 10.63 47.23
N TYR A 417 3.36 9.75 46.34
CA TYR A 417 2.49 9.00 45.42
C TYR A 417 2.50 7.53 45.81
N ASP A 418 1.38 6.85 45.59
CA ASP A 418 1.31 5.40 45.70
C ASP A 418 1.32 4.78 44.30
N VAL A 419 1.96 3.61 44.17
CA VAL A 419 2.08 2.89 42.90
C VAL A 419 1.14 1.68 42.96
N GLN A 420 -0.03 1.82 42.35
CA GLN A 420 -0.96 0.70 42.23
C GLN A 420 -0.69 -0.11 40.96
N TYR A 421 -0.58 -1.42 41.14
CA TYR A 421 -0.49 -2.39 40.05
C TYR A 421 -1.91 -2.89 39.75
N GLY A 422 -2.43 -2.59 38.58
CA GLY A 422 -3.66 -3.22 38.08
C GLY A 422 -3.38 -4.60 37.48
N ASP A 423 -4.41 -5.45 37.40
CA ASP A 423 -4.33 -6.79 36.76
C ASP A 423 -3.94 -6.76 35.27
N SER A 424 -3.94 -5.57 34.67
CA SER A 424 -3.25 -5.27 33.41
C SER A 424 -2.00 -4.47 33.72
N ASP A 425 -0.85 -4.86 33.15
CA ASP A 425 0.50 -4.24 33.29
C ASP A 425 0.58 -2.72 32.91
N GLU A 426 -0.28 -1.87 33.45
CA GLU A 426 -0.27 -0.42 33.37
C GLU A 426 0.00 0.13 34.76
N THR A 427 1.11 0.85 34.92
CA THR A 427 1.44 1.58 36.13
C THR A 427 0.85 2.98 36.03
N GLN A 428 -0.09 3.32 36.91
CA GLN A 428 -0.58 4.68 37.08
C GLN A 428 -0.08 5.22 38.41
N LEU A 429 0.45 6.46 38.38
CA LEU A 429 0.72 7.21 39.60
C LEU A 429 -0.61 7.77 40.09
N VAL A 430 -1.02 7.37 41.28
CA VAL A 430 -2.23 7.86 41.92
C VAL A 430 -1.81 8.67 43.15
N ASP A 431 -2.43 9.84 43.33
CA ASP A 431 -2.22 10.63 44.55
C ASP A 431 -2.67 9.78 45.75
N MET A 432 -1.85 9.71 46.79
CA MET A 432 -2.17 8.92 47.97
C MET A 432 -3.45 9.50 48.58
N LYS A 433 -4.54 8.72 48.63
CA LYS A 433 -5.74 9.15 49.34
C LYS A 433 -5.37 9.31 50.81
N ASP A 434 -5.56 10.51 51.35
CA ASP A 434 -5.46 10.77 52.77
C ASP A 434 -6.32 9.74 53.51
N LEU A 435 -5.67 8.87 54.27
CA LEU A 435 -6.37 7.95 55.17
C LEU A 435 -7.13 8.84 56.16
N ASP A 436 -8.47 8.78 56.06
CA ASP A 436 -9.40 9.59 56.82
C ASP A 436 -8.94 9.82 58.27
N GLY A 437 -8.79 11.10 58.60
CA GLY A 437 -8.45 11.59 59.92
C GLY A 437 -9.49 11.17 60.96
N LYS A 438 -9.29 10.01 61.59
CA LYS A 438 -9.84 9.66 62.90
C LYS A 438 -8.83 8.85 63.69
N SER A 439 -7.75 9.50 64.13
CA SER A 439 -7.15 9.29 65.47
C SER A 439 -5.81 10.01 65.58
N ALA A 440 -5.82 11.27 66.00
CA ALA A 440 -4.77 11.86 66.83
C ALA A 440 -5.26 13.20 67.39
N LYS A 441 -5.88 13.15 68.58
CA LYS A 441 -5.87 14.31 69.47
C LYS A 441 -4.41 14.55 69.87
N SER A 442 -3.84 15.71 69.58
CA SER A 442 -2.71 16.22 70.35
C SER A 442 -3.12 17.55 70.97
N GLY A 443 -3.23 17.54 72.30
CA GLY A 443 -3.59 18.70 73.10
C GLY A 443 -2.55 19.82 72.98
N VAL A 444 -3.06 21.04 72.89
CA VAL A 444 -2.28 22.25 73.10
C VAL A 444 -2.11 22.41 74.61
N SER A 445 -0.90 22.20 75.12
CA SER A 445 -0.50 22.69 76.44
C SER A 445 0.26 23.99 76.23
N GLY A 446 -0.42 25.11 76.46
CA GLY A 446 0.24 26.40 76.63
C GLY A 446 0.93 26.45 77.99
N VAL A 447 2.17 26.93 78.02
CA VAL A 447 2.77 27.47 79.24
C VAL A 447 3.24 28.87 78.90
N SER A 448 2.49 29.84 79.42
CA SER A 448 2.86 31.22 79.64
C SER A 448 3.70 31.31 80.91
N VAL A 449 4.92 31.86 80.83
CA VAL A 449 5.35 33.21 81.26
C VAL A 449 6.76 33.41 80.71
#